data_AF-A0A4Q1C886-F1
#
_entry.id   AF-A0A4Q1C886-F1
#
_cell.length_a   1.000
_cell.length_b   1.000
_cell.length_c   1.000
_cell.angle_alpha   90.00
_cell.angle_beta   90.00
_cell.angle_gamma   90.00
#
_symmetry.space_group_name_H-M   'P 1'
#
loop_
_entity.id
_entity.type
_entity.pdbx_description
1 polymer ?
#
loop_
_entity_poly.entity_id
_entity_poly.type
_entity_poly.pdbx_seq_one_letter_code
_entity_poly.pdbx_strand_id
1 'polypeptide(L)'
;MNPETKRSLKKEGKALAAQRSAAWQAALTRANPAPIGSDAWMQNHLRARVNEAWFAEKQRDHISAIEASSRFVLISSEETGQPEPYAECMSCHDLLYSAPKKAVTCTCGSLSVSAGKRPRVSALTEFRAVRLIGKGIA
;
A
#
# COMPACT_ATOMS: atom_id res chain seq x y z
N MET A 1 -19.56 -25.67 -16.99
CA MET A 1 -18.91 -25.75 -15.66
C MET A 1 -19.73 -26.67 -14.77
N ASN A 2 -19.14 -27.73 -14.23
CA ASN A 2 -19.84 -28.70 -13.37
C ASN A 2 -20.22 -28.05 -12.01
N PRO A 3 -21.41 -28.33 -11.45
CA PRO A 3 -21.78 -27.99 -10.07
C PRO A 3 -20.69 -28.18 -9.00
N GLU A 4 -19.88 -29.25 -9.08
CA GLU A 4 -18.80 -29.50 -8.13
C GLU A 4 -17.66 -28.49 -8.25
N THR A 5 -17.25 -28.18 -9.48
CA THR A 5 -16.27 -27.12 -9.78
C THR A 5 -16.77 -25.77 -9.27
N LYS A 6 -18.06 -25.47 -9.45
CA LYS A 6 -18.70 -24.24 -8.93
C LYS A 6 -18.61 -24.16 -7.40
N ARG A 7 -18.80 -25.28 -6.71
CA ARG A 7 -18.75 -25.35 -5.25
C ARG A 7 -17.33 -25.17 -4.72
N SER A 8 -16.32 -25.80 -5.36
CA SER A 8 -14.91 -25.62 -4.99
C SER A 8 -14.49 -24.16 -5.14
N LEU A 9 -14.74 -23.56 -6.30
CA LEU A 9 -14.40 -22.16 -6.58
C LEU A 9 -15.06 -21.19 -5.59
N LYS A 10 -16.31 -21.45 -5.18
CA LYS A 10 -16.98 -20.65 -4.15
C LYS A 10 -16.31 -20.77 -2.78
N LYS A 11 -15.84 -21.96 -2.42
CA LYS A 11 -15.15 -22.20 -1.14
C LYS A 11 -13.80 -21.49 -1.12
N GLU A 12 -13.03 -21.63 -2.20
CA GLU A 12 -11.74 -20.95 -2.39
C GLU A 12 -11.91 -19.43 -2.39
N GLY A 13 -12.90 -18.89 -3.12
CA GLY A 13 -13.19 -17.46 -3.12
C GLY A 13 -13.55 -16.91 -1.75
N LYS A 14 -14.31 -17.66 -0.93
CA LYS A 14 -14.61 -17.27 0.46
C LYS A 14 -13.36 -17.27 1.34
N ALA A 15 -12.51 -18.28 1.21
CA ALA A 15 -11.26 -18.36 1.96
C ALA A 15 -10.33 -17.19 1.61
N LEU A 16 -10.19 -16.87 0.33
CA LEU A 16 -9.41 -15.73 -0.14
C LEU A 16 -9.98 -14.40 0.37
N ALA A 17 -11.30 -14.20 0.32
CA ALA A 17 -11.93 -13.00 0.86
C ALA A 17 -11.69 -12.84 2.37
N ALA A 18 -11.75 -13.93 3.14
CA ALA A 18 -11.46 -13.92 4.57
C ALA A 18 -9.99 -13.57 4.86
N GLN A 19 -9.05 -14.14 4.10
CA GLN A 19 -7.62 -13.84 4.21
C GLN A 19 -7.34 -12.36 3.95
N ARG A 20 -7.87 -11.80 2.85
CA ARG A 20 -7.71 -10.38 2.51
C ARG A 20 -8.32 -9.45 3.54
N SER A 21 -9.50 -9.80 4.05
CA SER A 21 -10.16 -9.07 5.14
C SER A 21 -9.29 -9.05 6.40
N ALA A 22 -8.71 -10.19 6.77
CA ALA A 22 -7.82 -10.28 7.93
C ALA A 22 -6.55 -9.44 7.75
N ALA A 23 -5.91 -9.46 6.57
CA ALA A 23 -4.75 -8.63 6.27
C ALA A 23 -5.08 -7.13 6.36
N TRP A 24 -6.24 -6.73 5.86
CA TRP A 24 -6.73 -5.36 5.96
C TRP A 24 -6.94 -4.92 7.42
N GLN A 25 -7.61 -5.74 8.23
CA GLN A 25 -7.83 -5.45 9.65
C GLN A 25 -6.53 -5.38 10.44
N ALA A 26 -5.56 -6.26 10.14
CA ALA A 26 -4.24 -6.21 10.74
C ALA A 26 -3.49 -4.92 10.37
N ALA A 27 -3.60 -4.45 9.12
CA ALA A 27 -3.01 -3.19 8.70
C ALA A 27 -3.65 -1.98 9.40
N LEU A 28 -4.97 -1.93 9.51
CA LEU A 28 -5.69 -0.88 10.26
C LEU A 28 -5.29 -0.87 11.74
N THR A 29 -5.16 -2.06 12.35
CA THR A 29 -4.72 -2.20 13.75
C THR A 29 -3.29 -1.71 13.93
N ARG A 30 -2.37 -2.03 13.00
CA ARG A 30 -0.98 -1.50 13.04
C ARG A 30 -0.94 0.02 12.87
N ALA A 31 -1.85 0.57 12.06
CA ALA A 31 -1.93 2.01 11.83
C ALA A 31 -2.47 2.76 13.06
N ASN A 32 -3.41 2.16 13.79
CA ASN A 32 -3.96 2.68 15.03
C ASN A 32 -4.21 1.53 16.05
N PRO A 33 -3.23 1.25 16.93
CA PRO A 33 -3.32 0.14 17.88
C PRO A 33 -4.15 0.48 19.13
N ALA A 34 -4.60 1.74 19.28
CA ALA A 34 -5.36 2.14 20.46
C ALA A 34 -6.75 1.48 20.46
N PRO A 35 -7.34 1.22 21.65
CA PRO A 35 -8.70 0.71 21.74
C PRO A 35 -9.72 1.66 21.11
N ILE A 36 -10.62 1.13 20.28
CA ILE A 36 -11.68 1.90 19.62
C ILE A 36 -12.50 2.66 20.68
N GLY A 37 -12.74 3.95 20.43
CA GLY A 37 -13.50 4.82 21.34
C GLY A 37 -12.68 5.49 22.44
N SER A 38 -11.39 5.18 22.57
CA SER A 38 -10.49 5.94 23.45
C SER A 38 -10.06 7.27 22.83
N ASP A 39 -9.68 8.23 23.67
CA ASP A 39 -9.11 9.51 23.21
C ASP A 39 -7.85 9.28 22.37
N ALA A 40 -7.00 8.34 22.78
CA ALA A 40 -5.81 7.94 22.03
C ALA A 40 -6.17 7.44 20.62
N TRP A 41 -7.25 6.66 20.49
CA TRP A 41 -7.72 6.21 19.18
C TRP A 41 -8.17 7.37 18.30
N MET A 42 -8.89 8.34 18.86
CA MET A 42 -9.32 9.54 18.14
C MET A 42 -8.12 10.37 17.67
N GLN A 43 -7.13 10.59 18.53
CA GLN A 43 -5.91 11.33 18.18
C GLN A 43 -5.12 10.62 17.07
N ASN A 44 -4.96 9.30 17.18
CA ASN A 44 -4.30 8.50 16.15
C ASN A 44 -5.08 8.56 14.83
N HIS A 45 -6.41 8.47 14.86
CA HIS A 45 -7.24 8.61 13.66
C HIS A 45 -7.04 9.98 13.01
N LEU A 46 -7.08 11.08 13.77
CA LEU A 46 -6.86 12.42 13.23
C LEU A 46 -5.48 12.53 12.57
N ARG A 47 -4.44 11.98 13.20
CA ARG A 47 -3.08 11.97 12.64
C ARG A 47 -2.98 11.12 11.36
N ALA A 48 -3.61 9.95 11.34
CA ALA A 48 -3.69 9.11 10.15
C ALA A 48 -4.33 9.87 8.98
N ARG A 49 -5.41 10.62 9.24
CA ARG A 49 -6.07 11.48 8.24
C ARG A 49 -5.17 12.61 7.73
N VAL A 50 -4.35 13.21 8.60
CA VAL A 50 -3.34 14.20 8.18
C VAL A 50 -2.30 13.55 7.24
N ASN A 51 -1.84 12.35 7.54
CA ASN A 51 -0.91 11.60 6.67
C ASN A 51 -1.56 11.24 5.32
N GLU A 52 -2.82 10.83 5.31
CA GLU A 52 -3.59 10.58 4.08
C GLU A 52 -3.80 11.86 3.26
N ALA A 53 -4.13 12.98 3.90
CA ALA A 53 -4.30 14.27 3.24
C ALA A 53 -2.99 14.76 2.62
N TRP A 54 -1.88 14.67 3.38
CA TRP A 54 -0.54 14.99 2.89
C TRP A 54 -0.18 14.21 1.61
N PHE A 55 -0.64 12.96 1.52
CA PHE A 55 -0.46 12.12 0.34
C PHE A 55 -1.38 12.53 -0.82
N ALA A 56 -2.66 12.77 -0.54
CA ALA A 56 -3.66 13.13 -1.53
C ALA A 56 -3.39 14.48 -2.21
N GLU A 57 -2.94 15.49 -1.46
CA GLU A 57 -2.69 16.83 -1.97
C GLU A 57 -1.45 16.90 -2.87
N LYS A 58 -0.43 16.09 -2.58
CA LYS A 58 0.88 16.22 -3.23
C LYS A 58 1.19 15.14 -4.26
N GLN A 59 0.44 14.03 -4.31
CA GLN A 59 0.67 12.86 -5.18
C GLN A 59 2.14 12.74 -5.60
N ARG A 60 2.98 12.35 -4.63
CA ARG A 60 4.43 12.39 -4.80
C ARG A 60 4.88 11.24 -5.68
N ASP A 61 5.60 11.56 -6.74
CA ASP A 61 6.17 10.55 -7.64
C ASP A 61 7.20 9.65 -6.93
N HIS A 62 7.84 10.16 -5.87
CA HIS A 62 8.79 9.45 -5.01
C HIS A 62 8.56 9.77 -3.53
N ILE A 63 8.54 8.73 -2.71
CA ILE A 63 8.53 8.81 -1.25
C ILE A 63 9.70 7.98 -0.73
N SER A 64 10.57 8.57 0.08
CA SER A 64 11.69 7.84 0.66
C SER A 64 11.22 6.82 1.70
N ALA A 65 12.00 5.77 1.94
CA ALA A 65 11.68 4.77 2.97
C ALA A 65 11.45 5.36 4.37
N ILE A 66 12.19 6.40 4.73
CA ILE A 66 12.04 7.10 6.02
C ILE A 66 10.67 7.80 6.09
N GLU A 67 10.29 8.50 5.02
CA GLU A 67 9.00 9.19 4.97
C GLU A 67 7.83 8.18 4.90
N ALA A 68 8.01 7.09 4.16
CA ALA A 68 7.03 6.01 4.06
C ALA A 68 6.78 5.34 5.43
N SER A 69 7.84 4.90 6.12
CA SER A 69 7.73 4.18 7.41
C SER A 69 7.25 5.04 8.58
N SER A 70 7.53 6.35 8.54
CA SER A 70 7.05 7.29 9.55
C SER A 70 5.58 7.65 9.39
N ARG A 71 5.07 7.69 8.15
CA ARG A 71 3.71 8.17 7.86
C ARG A 71 2.70 7.09 7.54
N PHE A 72 3.13 5.90 7.12
CA PHE A 72 2.24 4.90 6.55
C PHE A 72 2.51 3.48 7.05
N VAL A 73 1.44 2.70 7.10
CA VAL A 73 1.50 1.24 7.05
C VAL A 73 1.29 0.82 5.61
N LEU A 74 2.19 -0.02 5.09
CA LEU A 74 2.10 -0.53 3.73
C LEU A 74 1.36 -1.87 3.73
N ILE A 75 0.47 -2.05 2.76
CA ILE A 75 -0.21 -3.32 2.47
C ILE A 75 -0.05 -3.62 0.97
N SER A 76 0.34 -4.85 0.64
CA SER A 76 0.61 -5.22 -0.76
C SER A 76 -0.67 -5.46 -1.55
N SER A 77 -0.59 -5.29 -2.87
CA SER A 77 -1.68 -5.61 -3.80
C SER A 77 -2.08 -7.09 -3.77
N GLU A 78 -1.18 -7.99 -3.36
CA GLU A 78 -1.50 -9.41 -3.16
C GLU A 78 -2.46 -9.60 -1.97
N GLU A 79 -2.21 -8.86 -0.90
CA GLU A 79 -3.04 -8.84 0.32
C GLU A 79 -4.39 -8.12 0.10
N THR A 80 -4.44 -7.06 -0.71
CA THR A 80 -5.70 -6.34 -0.98
C THR A 80 -6.49 -6.97 -2.14
N GLY A 81 -5.80 -7.64 -3.07
CA GLY A 81 -6.38 -8.10 -4.33
C GLY A 81 -6.75 -6.98 -5.29
N GLN A 82 -6.24 -5.76 -5.06
CA GLN A 82 -6.51 -4.59 -5.88
C GLN A 82 -5.21 -4.06 -6.49
N PRO A 83 -5.27 -3.45 -7.69
CA PRO A 83 -4.13 -2.72 -8.22
C PRO A 83 -3.85 -1.52 -7.32
N GLU A 84 -2.60 -1.39 -6.86
CA GLU A 84 -2.21 -0.33 -5.94
C GLU A 84 -1.33 0.73 -6.62
N PRO A 85 -1.42 2.00 -6.18
CA PRO A 85 -0.85 3.12 -6.91
C PRO A 85 0.67 3.23 -6.83
N TYR A 86 1.35 2.57 -5.89
CA TYR A 86 2.79 2.71 -5.65
C TYR A 86 3.52 1.38 -5.78
N ALA A 87 4.75 1.43 -6.25
CA ALA A 87 5.69 0.33 -6.23
C ALA A 87 6.75 0.57 -5.14
N GLU A 88 6.90 -0.38 -4.22
CA GLU A 88 7.97 -0.39 -3.21
C GLU A 88 9.18 -1.14 -3.75
N CYS A 89 10.36 -0.51 -3.69
CA CYS A 89 11.62 -1.16 -4.00
C CYS A 89 12.06 -2.05 -2.82
N MET A 90 12.28 -3.35 -3.05
CA MET A 90 12.67 -4.26 -1.96
C MET A 90 14.13 -4.10 -1.49
N SER A 91 14.94 -3.29 -2.20
CA SER A 91 16.33 -3.01 -1.82
C SER A 91 16.47 -1.81 -0.89
N CYS A 92 15.70 -0.75 -1.11
CA CYS A 92 15.80 0.50 -0.34
C CYS A 92 14.51 0.95 0.32
N HIS A 93 13.38 0.27 0.07
CA HIS A 93 12.03 0.57 0.59
C HIS A 93 11.45 1.94 0.18
N ASP A 94 12.05 2.59 -0.81
CA ASP A 94 11.44 3.76 -1.44
C ASP A 94 10.19 3.36 -2.23
N LEU A 95 9.23 4.28 -2.27
CA LEU A 95 7.98 4.13 -3.00
C LEU A 95 7.97 5.03 -4.23
N LEU A 96 7.69 4.45 -5.38
CA LEU A 96 7.52 5.17 -6.63
C LEU A 96 6.06 5.11 -7.06
N TYR A 97 5.51 6.26 -7.45
CA TYR A 97 4.16 6.29 -8.00
C TYR A 97 4.13 5.57 -9.37
N SER A 98 3.09 4.78 -9.61
CA SER A 98 2.93 3.99 -10.83
C SER A 98 2.64 4.83 -12.08
N ALA A 99 2.20 6.08 -11.91
CA ALA A 99 1.90 7.00 -13.00
C ALA A 99 2.54 8.37 -12.74
N PRO A 100 3.88 8.46 -12.67
CA PRO A 100 4.55 9.67 -12.26
C PRO A 100 4.50 10.73 -13.35
N LYS A 101 4.54 12.01 -12.97
CA LYS A 101 4.54 13.14 -13.92
C LYS A 101 5.85 13.23 -14.68
N LYS A 102 6.95 12.82 -14.05
CA LYS A 102 8.30 12.72 -14.64
C LYS A 102 8.87 11.35 -14.38
N ALA A 103 9.83 10.93 -15.20
CA ALA A 103 10.56 9.70 -14.92
C ALA A 103 11.20 9.79 -13.53
N VAL A 104 11.04 8.74 -12.74
CA VAL A 104 11.44 8.71 -11.35
C VAL A 104 12.17 7.41 -11.05
N THR A 105 13.17 7.48 -10.19
CA THR A 105 14.01 6.35 -9.81
C THR A 105 14.18 6.37 -8.30
N CYS A 106 14.17 5.19 -7.67
CA CYS A 106 14.43 5.09 -6.24
C CYS A 106 15.89 5.45 -5.91
N THR A 107 16.17 5.68 -4.62
CA THR A 107 17.49 6.12 -4.15
C THR A 107 18.61 5.14 -4.52
N CYS A 108 18.36 3.83 -4.50
CA CYS A 108 19.38 2.83 -4.85
C CYS A 108 19.50 2.55 -6.36
N GLY A 109 18.69 3.19 -7.20
CA GLY A 109 18.71 2.97 -8.65
C GLY A 109 18.07 1.66 -9.13
N SER A 110 17.65 0.77 -8.23
CA SER A 110 17.15 -0.57 -8.58
C SER A 110 15.70 -0.60 -9.10
N LEU A 111 14.94 0.47 -8.91
CA LEU A 111 13.56 0.60 -9.36
C LEU A 111 13.38 1.96 -10.03
N SER A 112 12.77 1.99 -11.20
CA SER A 112 12.41 3.22 -11.90
C SER A 112 11.05 3.10 -12.58
N VAL A 113 10.36 4.23 -12.72
CA VAL A 113 9.08 4.32 -13.42
C VAL A 113 9.16 5.45 -14.44
N SER A 114 8.92 5.13 -15.71
CA SER A 114 8.89 6.11 -16.77
C SER A 114 7.58 6.91 -16.73
N ALA A 115 7.63 8.20 -17.08
CA ALA A 115 6.42 9.00 -17.30
C ALA A 115 5.79 8.74 -18.68
N GLY A 116 4.54 9.17 -18.86
CA GLY A 116 3.85 9.20 -20.14
C GLY A 116 2.49 8.48 -20.14
N LYS A 117 1.86 8.36 -21.32
CA LYS A 117 0.53 7.74 -21.48
C LYS A 117 0.49 6.26 -21.08
N ARG A 118 1.64 5.58 -21.13
CA ARG A 118 1.83 4.19 -20.70
C ARG A 118 3.11 4.11 -19.88
N PRO A 119 3.05 4.43 -18.57
CA PRO A 119 4.17 4.29 -17.67
C PRO A 119 4.72 2.87 -17.71
N ARG A 120 6.05 2.71 -17.64
CA ARG A 120 6.73 1.42 -17.55
C ARG A 120 7.55 1.38 -16.29
N VAL A 121 7.43 0.29 -15.56
CA VAL A 121 8.28 -0.02 -14.42
C VAL A 121 9.49 -0.80 -14.95
N SER A 122 10.69 -0.38 -14.56
CA SER A 122 11.93 -1.12 -14.77
C SER A 122 12.57 -1.39 -13.42
N ALA A 123 12.89 -2.65 -13.15
CA ALA A 123 13.41 -3.08 -11.87
C ALA A 123 14.59 -4.04 -12.07
N LEU A 124 15.69 -3.77 -11.36
CA LEU A 124 16.85 -4.65 -11.25
C LEU A 124 16.71 -5.63 -10.08
N THR A 125 15.79 -5.35 -9.16
CA THR A 125 15.46 -6.17 -8.00
C THR A 125 13.96 -6.37 -7.89
N GLU A 126 13.53 -7.20 -6.94
CA GLU A 126 12.12 -7.34 -6.62
C GLU A 126 11.50 -6.00 -6.21
N PHE A 127 10.23 -5.84 -6.57
CA PHE A 127 9.38 -4.75 -6.13
C PHE A 127 7.97 -5.30 -5.91
N ARG A 128 7.18 -4.63 -5.08
CA ARG A 128 5.77 -4.97 -4.88
C ARG A 128 4.90 -3.74 -5.01
N ALA A 129 3.70 -3.90 -5.53
CA ALA A 129 2.73 -2.82 -5.51
C ALA A 129 2.08 -2.73 -4.12
N VAL A 130 1.95 -1.52 -3.59
CA VAL A 130 1.53 -1.26 -2.21
C VAL A 130 0.52 -0.13 -2.12
N ARG A 131 -0.43 -0.31 -1.21
CA ARG A 131 -1.28 0.74 -0.70
C ARG A 131 -0.65 1.35 0.54
N LEU A 132 -0.88 2.65 0.72
CA LEU A 132 -0.47 3.39 1.90
C LEU A 132 -1.70 3.60 2.78
N ILE A 133 -1.61 3.19 4.05
CA ILE A 133 -2.60 3.47 5.09
C ILE A 133 -1.98 4.47 6.06
N GLY A 134 -2.67 5.58 6.33
CA GLY A 134 -2.16 6.61 7.23
C GLY A 134 -1.86 6.06 8.62
N LYS A 135 -0.62 6.24 9.09
CA LYS A 135 -0.19 5.84 10.43
C LYS A 135 -0.60 6.90 11.44
N GLY A 136 -1.28 6.49 12.51
CA GLY A 136 -1.74 7.39 13.58
C GLY A 136 -0.75 7.57 14.72
N ILE A 137 0.21 6.65 14.86
CA ILE A 137 1.20 6.65 15.94
C ILE A 137 2.42 7.51 15.59
N ALA A 138 3.01 8.12 16.62
CA ALA A 138 4.23 8.93 16.52
C ALA A 138 5.47 8.09 16.22
#